data_AF-A6G0F3-F1
#
_entry.id   AF-A6G0F3-F1
#
_cell.length_a   1.000
_cell.length_b   1.000
_cell.length_c   1.000
_cell.angle_alpha   90.00
_cell.angle_beta   90.00
_cell.angle_gamma   90.00
#
_symmetry.space_group_name_H-M   'P 1'
#
loop_
_entity.id
_entity.type
_entity.pdbx_description
1 polymer ?
#
loop_
_entity_poly.entity_id
_entity_poly.type
_entity_poly.pdbx_seq_one_letter_code
_entity_poly.pdbx_strand_id
1 'polypeptide(L)'
;MADLRFEVGALVMCNFGPSGWKLGRVIALRYRERGWPAEMDAPYQVALEADHALIYVPEDDARYCREASPEELRIARRLDALAALPGPAGTELESSAHAAPASLGCAGVPTHAGSPGYRDGRCHGCHCCPPSWSSVELYSEHYRCAARNGLRVTRRAVDLGTVRVGGSVHHRAGEDAPNEGFMQCPTLVRLPPGLRFTDDGSLVGAVRFDPHRGPTYGVEFVAVSTAAWDDPEVGLVRLELRLAVEGNEAPDTFDVDAFAQAQQRARAAADRSLDALSDTWERWERGALGNRDTCEQMCAELGQLRALLERHPRLDGGRWWGLLGGFHMNVHKLLENTLFECELYLGHALTFGDPEVRALAEANLAGCYQKRLLEAARFVWMDGVEQMLRGEWAAAARRLSLAAAKVDGWGWAVNFGDIWLSEAAARLVHGARLGAPEGARWITEAAQLQAKAAARADEAEVFGPGGHPWAAELGEALATYRDLQDSGAGTAGWLEALESRTTYWCAQILGGASPFPPQPRPRREDAAALTRRLNDLVRACE
;
A
#
# COMPACT_ATOMS: atom_id res chain seq x y z
N MET A 1 -36.78 -24.71 -1.22
CA MET A 1 -36.06 -23.82 -2.15
C MET A 1 -35.00 -23.12 -1.33
N ALA A 2 -33.73 -23.13 -1.75
CA ALA A 2 -32.69 -22.43 -1.01
C ALA A 2 -32.91 -20.92 -1.14
N ASP A 3 -32.89 -20.21 0.00
CA ASP A 3 -32.90 -18.76 0.02
C ASP A 3 -31.61 -18.25 -0.62
N LEU A 4 -31.76 -17.27 -1.52
CA LEU A 4 -30.64 -16.58 -2.14
C LEU A 4 -29.98 -15.65 -1.12
N ARG A 5 -28.65 -15.55 -1.13
CA ARG A 5 -27.88 -14.72 -0.18
C ARG A 5 -28.13 -13.21 -0.28
N PHE A 6 -28.51 -12.70 -1.45
CA PHE A 6 -28.65 -11.27 -1.70
C PHE A 6 -30.05 -10.87 -2.13
N GLU A 7 -30.54 -9.74 -1.61
CA GLU A 7 -31.82 -9.13 -1.99
C GLU A 7 -31.66 -8.13 -3.16
N VAL A 8 -32.77 -7.77 -3.80
CA VAL A 8 -32.79 -6.67 -4.78
C VAL A 8 -32.36 -5.37 -4.10
N GLY A 9 -31.44 -4.66 -4.73
CA GLY A 9 -30.82 -3.44 -4.22
C GLY A 9 -29.47 -3.66 -3.53
N ALA A 10 -29.14 -4.90 -3.17
CA ALA A 10 -27.86 -5.24 -2.54
C ALA A 10 -26.67 -4.92 -3.46
N LEU A 11 -25.60 -4.40 -2.86
CA LEU A 11 -24.33 -4.13 -3.55
C LEU A 11 -23.43 -5.35 -3.47
N VAL A 12 -23.01 -5.84 -4.62
CA VAL A 12 -22.23 -7.07 -4.75
C VAL A 12 -21.03 -6.84 -5.65
N MET A 13 -19.93 -7.52 -5.34
CA MET A 13 -18.81 -7.68 -6.25
C MET A 13 -19.05 -8.93 -7.10
N CYS A 14 -18.97 -8.78 -8.42
CA CYS A 14 -19.13 -9.87 -9.39
C CYS A 14 -17.78 -10.24 -10.01
N ASN A 15 -17.49 -11.54 -10.08
CA ASN A 15 -16.22 -12.04 -10.60
C ASN A 15 -16.24 -12.17 -12.13
N PHE A 16 -15.33 -11.49 -12.82
CA PHE A 16 -15.12 -11.58 -14.27
C PHE A 16 -13.84 -12.35 -14.64
N GLY A 17 -13.33 -13.17 -13.73
CA GLY A 17 -12.12 -13.97 -13.94
C GLY A 17 -10.88 -13.08 -14.10
N PRO A 18 -10.14 -13.15 -15.22
CA PRO A 18 -8.95 -12.32 -15.44
C PRO A 18 -9.20 -10.81 -15.41
N SER A 19 -10.43 -10.38 -15.72
CA SER A 19 -10.83 -8.96 -15.64
C SER A 19 -11.16 -8.49 -14.22
N GLY A 20 -11.01 -9.37 -13.23
CA GLY A 20 -11.16 -9.05 -11.81
C GLY A 20 -12.61 -8.95 -11.35
N TRP A 21 -12.79 -8.32 -10.17
CA TRP A 21 -14.09 -8.13 -9.55
C TRP A 21 -14.66 -6.76 -9.90
N LYS A 22 -15.93 -6.70 -10.33
CA LYS A 22 -16.63 -5.44 -10.64
C LYS A 22 -17.81 -5.23 -9.68
N LEU A 23 -17.96 -4.01 -9.18
CA LEU A 23 -19.08 -3.64 -8.31
C LEU A 23 -20.37 -3.55 -9.14
N GLY A 24 -21.44 -4.11 -8.61
CA GLY A 24 -22.78 -3.99 -9.17
C GLY A 24 -23.86 -4.02 -8.10
N ARG A 25 -25.09 -3.84 -8.56
CA ARG A 25 -26.31 -3.87 -7.76
C ARG A 25 -27.25 -4.94 -8.26
N VAL A 26 -27.73 -5.79 -7.36
CA VAL A 26 -28.76 -6.78 -7.70
C VAL A 26 -30.04 -6.03 -8.07
N ILE A 27 -30.57 -6.27 -9.26
CA ILE A 27 -31.81 -5.63 -9.76
C ILE A 27 -32.98 -6.61 -9.92
N ALA A 28 -32.69 -7.91 -10.02
CA ALA A 28 -33.69 -8.96 -10.06
C ALA A 28 -33.13 -10.26 -9.48
N LEU A 29 -34.03 -11.08 -8.92
CA LEU A 29 -33.73 -12.44 -8.46
C LEU A 29 -34.33 -13.44 -9.45
N ARG A 30 -33.75 -14.64 -9.54
CA ARG A 30 -34.27 -15.73 -10.40
C ARG A 30 -34.44 -15.26 -11.85
N TYR A 31 -33.44 -14.53 -12.32
CA TYR A 31 -33.43 -13.88 -13.62
C TYR A 31 -33.42 -14.91 -14.76
N ARG A 32 -34.12 -14.58 -15.84
CA ARG A 32 -34.27 -15.45 -16.99
C ARG A 32 -34.17 -14.67 -18.29
N GLU A 33 -33.24 -15.08 -19.14
CA GLU A 33 -33.07 -14.51 -20.48
C GLU A 33 -34.06 -15.11 -21.48
N ARG A 34 -34.44 -14.34 -22.49
CA ARG A 34 -35.34 -14.83 -23.54
C ARG A 34 -34.65 -15.94 -24.34
N GLY A 35 -35.28 -17.12 -24.36
CA GLY A 35 -34.79 -18.29 -25.10
C GLY A 35 -34.08 -19.35 -24.24
N TRP A 36 -33.91 -19.10 -22.94
CA TRP A 36 -33.44 -20.15 -22.02
C TRP A 36 -34.47 -21.29 -21.88
N PRO A 37 -34.06 -22.55 -21.57
CA PRO A 37 -34.97 -23.65 -21.23
C PRO A 37 -35.82 -23.33 -19.99
N ALA A 38 -37.05 -23.85 -19.87
CA ALA A 38 -38.01 -23.48 -18.80
C ALA A 38 -37.43 -23.54 -17.37
N GLU A 39 -36.55 -24.50 -17.12
CA GLU A 39 -35.95 -24.76 -15.80
C GLU A 39 -34.64 -23.98 -15.54
N MET A 40 -34.17 -23.20 -16.52
CA MET A 40 -32.92 -22.45 -16.40
C MET A 40 -33.18 -21.01 -15.97
N ASP A 41 -32.67 -20.65 -14.80
CA ASP A 41 -32.60 -19.29 -14.29
C ASP A 41 -31.20 -18.99 -13.73
N ALA A 42 -30.89 -17.71 -13.61
CA ALA A 42 -29.73 -17.22 -12.89
C ALA A 42 -30.21 -16.67 -11.54
N PRO A 43 -29.49 -16.92 -10.44
CA PRO A 43 -29.88 -16.41 -9.11
C PRO A 43 -30.07 -14.89 -9.11
N TYR A 44 -29.21 -14.14 -9.79
CA TYR A 44 -29.21 -12.68 -9.78
C TYR A 44 -29.06 -12.09 -11.18
N GLN A 45 -29.83 -11.05 -11.49
CA GLN A 45 -29.46 -10.04 -12.47
C GLN A 45 -28.82 -8.86 -11.75
N VAL A 46 -27.69 -8.38 -12.25
CA VAL A 46 -26.90 -7.32 -11.64
C VAL A 46 -26.67 -6.21 -12.66
N ALA A 47 -26.89 -4.96 -12.24
CA ALA A 47 -26.46 -3.78 -12.98
C ALA A 47 -25.10 -3.33 -12.46
N LEU A 48 -24.08 -3.25 -13.31
CA LEU A 48 -22.76 -2.75 -12.92
C LEU A 48 -22.83 -1.26 -12.56
N GLU A 49 -22.10 -0.84 -11.52
CA GLU A 49 -22.14 0.56 -11.07
C GLU A 49 -21.35 1.49 -12.00
N ALA A 50 -20.38 0.97 -12.75
CA ALA A 50 -19.50 1.78 -13.60
C ALA A 50 -20.17 2.27 -14.90
N ASP A 51 -20.94 1.42 -15.57
CA ASP A 51 -21.51 1.67 -16.91
C ASP A 51 -22.99 1.27 -17.02
N HIS A 52 -23.60 0.82 -15.92
CA HIS A 52 -24.97 0.29 -15.88
C HIS A 52 -25.21 -0.91 -16.81
N ALA A 53 -24.16 -1.59 -17.27
CA ALA A 53 -24.30 -2.81 -18.04
C ALA A 53 -24.98 -3.90 -17.20
N LEU A 54 -25.91 -4.63 -17.82
CA LEU A 54 -26.62 -5.73 -17.19
C LEU A 54 -25.87 -7.03 -17.39
N ILE A 55 -25.63 -7.73 -16.29
CA ILE A 55 -25.07 -9.08 -16.26
C ILE A 55 -25.97 -10.02 -15.46
N TYR A 56 -25.70 -11.31 -15.55
CA TYR A 56 -26.27 -12.29 -14.64
C TYR A 56 -25.16 -13.05 -13.92
N VAL A 57 -25.42 -13.44 -12.68
CA VAL A 57 -24.50 -14.28 -11.89
C VAL A 57 -24.87 -15.74 -12.14
N PRO A 58 -23.93 -16.62 -12.57
CA PRO A 58 -24.24 -18.00 -12.92
C PRO A 58 -24.75 -18.86 -11.74
N GLU A 59 -24.16 -18.69 -10.56
CA GLU A 59 -24.48 -19.48 -9.37
C GLU A 59 -24.43 -18.58 -8.11
N ASP A 60 -25.25 -18.90 -7.11
CA ASP A 60 -25.23 -18.20 -5.82
C ASP A 60 -24.10 -18.73 -4.95
N ASP A 61 -22.87 -18.45 -5.39
CA ASP A 61 -21.64 -18.89 -4.75
C ASP A 61 -20.66 -17.72 -4.63
N ALA A 62 -19.90 -17.70 -3.53
CA ALA A 62 -18.92 -16.66 -3.23
C ALA A 62 -17.82 -16.54 -4.31
N ARG A 63 -17.62 -17.57 -5.14
CA ARG A 63 -16.70 -17.55 -6.30
C ARG A 63 -17.20 -16.67 -7.44
N TYR A 64 -18.52 -16.46 -7.58
CA TYR A 64 -19.12 -15.64 -8.64
C TYR A 64 -19.61 -14.29 -8.13
N CYS A 65 -20.18 -14.24 -6.92
CA CYS A 65 -20.64 -13.00 -6.31
C CYS A 65 -20.48 -13.01 -4.79
N ARG A 66 -20.07 -11.87 -4.24
CA ARG A 66 -19.93 -11.64 -2.79
C ARG A 66 -20.34 -10.23 -2.42
N GLU A 67 -20.58 -10.02 -1.13
CA GLU A 67 -20.81 -8.69 -0.59
C GLU A 67 -19.61 -7.77 -0.87
N ALA A 68 -19.88 -6.52 -1.22
CA ALA A 68 -18.86 -5.51 -1.39
C ALA A 68 -18.37 -5.00 -0.03
N SER A 69 -17.07 -5.09 0.22
CA SER A 69 -16.47 -4.53 1.44
C SER A 69 -16.56 -3.00 1.45
N PRO A 70 -16.51 -2.35 2.63
CA PRO A 70 -16.48 -0.89 2.72
C PRO A 70 -15.34 -0.25 1.92
N GLU A 71 -14.22 -0.97 1.77
CA GLU A 71 -13.07 -0.52 0.99
C GLU A 71 -13.35 -0.53 -0.51
N GLU A 72 -13.91 -1.62 -1.03
CA GLU A 72 -14.32 -1.72 -2.44
C GLU A 72 -15.37 -0.67 -2.80
N LEU A 73 -16.30 -0.40 -1.89
CA LEU A 73 -17.28 0.67 -2.06
C LEU A 73 -16.61 2.05 -2.15
N ARG A 74 -15.56 2.33 -1.36
CA ARG A 74 -14.81 3.59 -1.47
C ARG A 74 -14.06 3.67 -2.79
N ILE A 75 -13.36 2.60 -3.18
CA ILE A 75 -12.61 2.53 -4.44
C ILE A 75 -13.54 2.80 -5.63
N ALA A 76 -14.72 2.20 -5.64
CA ALA A 76 -15.69 2.37 -6.71
C ALA A 76 -16.36 3.76 -6.73
N ARG A 77 -16.52 4.43 -5.58
CA ARG A 77 -17.36 5.65 -5.46
C ARG A 77 -16.62 6.98 -5.51
N ARG A 78 -15.33 7.04 -5.19
CA ARG A 78 -14.55 8.30 -5.26
C ARG A 78 -13.26 8.06 -5.99
N LEU A 79 -12.68 9.07 -6.63
CA LEU A 79 -11.49 8.97 -7.49
C LEU A 79 -10.19 8.61 -6.77
N ASP A 80 -10.08 8.95 -5.49
CA ASP A 80 -8.92 8.66 -4.64
C ASP A 80 -9.25 8.90 -3.16
N ALA A 81 -8.32 8.55 -2.26
CA ALA A 81 -8.50 8.63 -0.81
C ALA A 81 -8.71 10.05 -0.24
N LEU A 82 -8.33 11.10 -0.97
CA LEU A 82 -8.51 12.50 -0.55
C LEU A 82 -9.75 13.14 -1.19
N ALA A 83 -10.30 12.53 -2.25
CA ALA A 83 -11.56 12.95 -2.84
C ALA A 83 -12.72 12.79 -1.84
N ALA A 84 -13.74 13.64 -1.97
CA ALA A 84 -14.95 13.54 -1.18
C ALA A 84 -15.69 12.24 -1.50
N LEU A 85 -16.29 11.60 -0.47
CA LEU A 85 -17.20 10.47 -0.69
C LEU A 85 -18.56 11.02 -1.16
N PRO A 86 -19.11 10.54 -2.29
CA PRO A 86 -20.47 10.90 -2.68
C PRO A 86 -21.47 10.30 -1.70
N GLY A 87 -22.38 11.11 -1.17
CA GLY A 87 -23.50 10.67 -0.33
C GLY A 87 -24.74 11.54 -0.51
N PRO A 88 -25.95 11.00 -0.27
CA PRO A 88 -27.16 11.81 -0.15
C PRO A 88 -27.07 12.57 1.16
N ALA A 89 -26.68 13.85 1.10
CA ALA A 89 -26.50 14.73 2.25
C ALA A 89 -25.55 14.18 3.35
N GLY A 90 -24.25 14.43 3.18
CA GLY A 90 -23.30 14.71 4.27
C GLY A 90 -23.46 13.92 5.58
N THR A 91 -23.72 12.62 5.51
CA THR A 91 -23.86 11.82 6.73
C THR A 91 -22.46 11.50 7.24
N GLU A 92 -22.22 11.95 8.47
CA GLU A 92 -21.01 11.95 9.27
C GLU A 92 -20.43 10.54 9.55
N LEU A 93 -20.24 9.71 8.53
CA LEU A 93 -19.58 8.40 8.68
C LEU A 93 -18.05 8.50 8.81
N GLU A 94 -17.48 9.71 8.75
CA GLU A 94 -16.07 9.97 9.09
C GLU A 94 -15.87 10.56 10.50
N SER A 95 -16.92 10.67 11.32
CA SER A 95 -16.80 11.02 12.74
C SER A 95 -16.85 9.77 13.63
N SER A 96 -15.83 8.92 13.58
CA SER A 96 -15.56 7.96 14.67
C SER A 96 -14.16 7.37 14.57
N ALA A 97 -13.19 8.15 15.01
CA ALA A 97 -12.22 7.72 16.01
C ALA A 97 -11.59 8.99 16.57
N HIS A 98 -12.02 9.43 17.75
CA HIS A 98 -11.27 10.36 18.58
C HIS A 98 -9.95 9.69 19.02
N ALA A 99 -9.02 9.47 18.08
CA ALA A 99 -7.62 9.44 18.43
C ALA A 99 -7.26 10.90 18.72
N ALA A 100 -6.79 11.18 19.93
CA ALA A 100 -6.13 12.45 20.23
C ALA A 100 -5.16 12.78 19.08
N PRO A 101 -5.03 14.05 18.65
CA PRO A 101 -4.09 14.41 17.58
C PRO A 101 -2.72 13.88 18.00
N ALA A 102 -2.30 12.77 17.39
CA ALA A 102 -0.98 12.25 17.60
C ALA A 102 -0.08 13.30 16.98
N SER A 103 0.61 14.09 17.80
CA SER A 103 1.63 15.02 17.29
C SER A 103 2.57 14.17 16.44
N LEU A 104 2.48 14.31 15.11
CA LEU A 104 3.40 13.68 14.20
C LEU A 104 4.80 14.07 14.68
N GLY A 105 5.63 13.07 15.02
CA GLY A 105 6.92 13.24 15.70
C GLY A 105 8.01 13.87 14.81
N CYS A 106 7.69 14.99 14.18
CA CYS A 106 8.45 15.65 13.13
C CYS A 106 9.53 16.60 13.66
N ALA A 107 9.54 16.88 14.96
CA ALA A 107 10.57 17.71 15.58
C ALA A 107 11.89 16.92 15.69
N GLY A 108 12.89 17.27 14.87
CA GLY A 108 14.30 16.99 15.16
C GLY A 108 14.97 15.83 14.41
N VAL A 109 14.36 15.24 13.38
CA VAL A 109 15.08 14.28 12.52
C VAL A 109 15.43 14.94 11.19
N PRO A 110 16.72 15.18 10.89
CA PRO A 110 17.14 15.67 9.58
C PRO A 110 16.59 14.73 8.51
N THR A 111 15.70 15.24 7.66
CA THR A 111 15.31 14.58 6.42
C THR A 111 16.52 14.64 5.49
N HIS A 112 17.41 13.65 5.58
CA HIS A 112 18.44 13.50 4.55
C HIS A 112 17.73 13.26 3.20
N ALA A 113 18.05 14.08 2.21
CA ALA A 113 17.60 13.86 0.84
C ALA A 113 18.02 12.45 0.40
N GLY A 114 17.06 11.57 0.16
CA GLY A 114 17.29 10.17 -0.20
C GLY A 114 17.30 9.16 0.95
N SER A 115 17.03 9.55 2.21
CA SER A 115 16.81 8.55 3.27
C SER A 115 15.48 7.83 3.03
N PRO A 116 15.49 6.49 2.88
CA PRO A 116 14.30 5.73 2.56
C PRO A 116 13.45 5.54 3.82
N GLY A 117 12.70 6.57 4.19
CA GLY A 117 11.83 6.56 5.38
C GLY A 117 10.83 5.38 5.45
N TYR A 118 10.59 4.67 4.34
CA TYR A 118 9.78 3.44 4.33
C TYR A 118 10.46 2.25 5.04
N ARG A 119 11.80 2.15 5.05
CA ARG A 119 12.54 1.01 5.65
C ARG A 119 12.87 1.17 7.12
N ASP A 120 12.83 2.39 7.67
CA ASP A 120 13.11 2.62 9.09
C ASP A 120 11.86 2.48 9.99
N GLY A 121 10.82 1.81 9.49
CA GLY A 121 9.57 1.55 10.23
C GLY A 121 8.72 2.79 10.51
N ARG A 122 8.88 3.90 9.75
CA ARG A 122 8.18 5.17 10.06
C ARG A 122 6.85 5.40 9.35
N CYS A 123 6.49 4.66 8.31
CA CYS A 123 5.10 4.67 7.84
C CYS A 123 4.35 3.49 8.45
N HIS A 124 3.67 3.72 9.58
CA HIS A 124 3.03 2.61 10.29
C HIS A 124 1.52 2.73 10.52
N GLY A 125 0.82 3.48 9.68
CA GLY A 125 -0.46 4.10 10.05
C GLY A 125 -0.28 5.57 10.45
N CYS A 126 0.83 6.15 9.95
CA CYS A 126 1.14 7.57 9.90
C CYS A 126 1.91 8.17 11.10
N HIS A 127 3.20 7.89 11.13
CA HIS A 127 4.15 8.61 11.96
C HIS A 127 5.32 9.17 11.13
N CYS A 128 5.05 9.41 9.84
CA CYS A 128 5.96 10.07 8.90
C CYS A 128 5.47 11.49 8.63
N CYS A 129 6.40 12.43 8.57
CA CYS A 129 6.12 13.80 8.19
C CYS A 129 5.57 13.86 6.76
N PRO A 130 4.42 14.53 6.55
CA PRO A 130 3.78 14.71 5.24
C PRO A 130 4.61 15.26 4.07
N PRO A 131 5.69 16.06 4.25
CA PRO A 131 6.43 16.69 3.13
C PRO A 131 7.00 15.76 2.06
N SER A 132 6.98 14.44 2.28
CA SER A 132 7.55 13.44 1.38
C SER A 132 6.65 12.23 1.13
N TRP A 133 5.35 12.35 1.43
CA TRP A 133 4.38 11.31 1.09
C TRP A 133 4.34 11.03 -0.41
N SER A 134 4.32 9.75 -0.74
CA SER A 134 4.20 9.21 -2.09
C SER A 134 2.76 9.26 -2.60
N SER A 135 2.58 9.00 -3.90
CA SER A 135 1.25 8.95 -4.51
C SER A 135 0.36 7.88 -3.89
N VAL A 136 0.92 6.77 -3.39
CA VAL A 136 0.12 5.75 -2.68
C VAL A 136 -0.36 6.27 -1.32
N GLU A 137 0.47 6.99 -0.58
CA GLU A 137 0.11 7.52 0.74
C GLU A 137 -0.95 8.62 0.64
N LEU A 138 -0.90 9.40 -0.45
CA LEU A 138 -1.88 10.43 -0.75
C LEU A 138 -3.17 9.83 -1.33
N TYR A 139 -3.10 8.97 -2.35
CA TYR A 139 -4.25 8.64 -3.18
C TYR A 139 -4.87 7.27 -2.95
N SER A 140 -4.17 6.30 -2.36
CA SER A 140 -4.68 4.93 -2.23
C SER A 140 -5.69 4.76 -1.08
N GLU A 141 -6.77 4.04 -1.36
CA GLU A 141 -7.78 3.61 -0.37
C GLU A 141 -7.26 2.62 0.67
N HIS A 142 -6.18 1.90 0.37
CA HIS A 142 -5.54 0.99 1.32
C HIS A 142 -4.64 1.74 2.32
N TYR A 143 -4.07 2.87 1.88
CA TYR A 143 -3.12 3.68 2.66
C TYR A 143 -3.79 4.75 3.51
N ARG A 144 -4.67 5.56 2.90
CA ARG A 144 -5.49 6.59 3.59
C ARG A 144 -4.72 7.38 4.65
N CYS A 145 -3.51 7.82 4.34
CA CYS A 145 -2.61 8.33 5.37
C CYS A 145 -3.15 9.59 6.04
N ALA A 146 -3.74 10.52 5.30
CA ALA A 146 -4.38 11.71 5.87
C ALA A 146 -5.45 11.34 6.91
N ALA A 147 -6.38 10.45 6.55
CA ALA A 147 -7.47 10.02 7.42
C ALA A 147 -6.97 9.26 8.66
N ARG A 148 -5.99 8.35 8.51
CA ARG A 148 -5.44 7.57 9.63
C ARG A 148 -4.70 8.42 10.67
N ASN A 149 -4.19 9.59 10.27
CA ASN A 149 -3.63 10.59 11.18
C ASN A 149 -4.64 11.54 11.79
N GLY A 150 -5.86 11.61 11.26
CA GLY A 150 -6.75 12.74 11.53
C GLY A 150 -6.24 14.07 10.97
N LEU A 151 -5.53 14.08 9.83
CA LEU A 151 -5.15 15.34 9.18
C LEU A 151 -6.33 15.93 8.41
N ARG A 152 -6.52 17.25 8.56
CA ARG A 152 -7.50 18.02 7.79
C ARG A 152 -7.09 18.04 6.31
N VAL A 153 -8.10 17.99 5.43
CA VAL A 153 -7.92 18.15 3.98
C VAL A 153 -8.76 19.33 3.51
N THR A 154 -8.10 20.44 3.22
CA THR A 154 -8.71 21.63 2.62
C THR A 154 -8.78 21.46 1.12
N ARG A 155 -9.99 21.48 0.56
CA ARG A 155 -10.24 21.26 -0.88
C ARG A 155 -10.47 22.58 -1.60
N ARG A 156 -9.85 22.71 -2.78
CA ARG A 156 -10.03 23.84 -3.69
C ARG A 156 -10.40 23.32 -5.06
N ALA A 157 -11.68 23.39 -5.40
CA ALA A 157 -12.17 23.01 -6.71
C ALA A 157 -12.30 24.26 -7.59
N VAL A 158 -11.71 24.22 -8.77
CA VAL A 158 -11.76 25.30 -9.76
C VAL A 158 -12.18 24.70 -11.10
N ASP A 159 -13.26 25.25 -11.66
CA ASP A 159 -13.67 24.97 -13.02
C ASP A 159 -13.15 26.09 -13.93
N LEU A 160 -12.24 25.73 -14.83
CA LEU A 160 -11.64 26.64 -15.82
C LEU A 160 -12.48 26.73 -17.10
N GLY A 161 -13.60 26.01 -17.17
CA GLY A 161 -14.53 26.00 -18.29
C GLY A 161 -13.98 25.27 -19.52
N THR A 162 -14.47 25.68 -20.68
CA THR A 162 -14.10 25.11 -21.98
C THR A 162 -12.97 25.89 -22.63
N VAL A 163 -11.91 25.20 -23.03
CA VAL A 163 -10.75 25.74 -23.72
C VAL A 163 -10.56 25.01 -25.03
N ARG A 164 -10.36 25.74 -26.13
CA ARG A 164 -10.04 25.11 -27.43
C ARG A 164 -8.56 24.84 -27.55
N VAL A 165 -8.16 23.85 -28.36
CA VAL A 165 -6.75 23.69 -28.75
C VAL A 165 -6.23 25.00 -29.37
N GLY A 166 -5.06 25.44 -28.92
CA GLY A 166 -4.45 26.75 -29.20
C GLY A 166 -4.82 27.83 -28.18
N GLY A 167 -5.84 27.63 -27.36
CA GLY A 167 -6.26 28.57 -26.30
C GLY A 167 -5.32 28.54 -25.08
N SER A 168 -5.17 29.69 -24.44
CA SER A 168 -4.32 29.84 -23.25
C SER A 168 -5.09 29.63 -21.95
N VAL A 169 -4.44 28.98 -20.99
CA VAL A 169 -4.89 28.83 -19.60
C VAL A 169 -3.94 29.61 -18.70
N HIS A 170 -4.50 30.39 -17.78
CA HIS A 170 -3.76 31.09 -16.74
C HIS A 170 -4.52 30.98 -15.42
N HIS A 171 -4.02 30.14 -14.51
CA HIS A 171 -4.59 29.93 -13.20
C HIS A 171 -3.52 30.00 -12.11
N ARG A 172 -3.91 30.46 -10.92
CA ARG A 172 -3.11 30.47 -9.68
C ARG A 172 -3.97 29.97 -8.52
N ALA A 173 -3.37 29.24 -7.59
CA ALA A 173 -4.06 28.60 -6.46
C ALA A 173 -4.74 29.59 -5.46
N GLY A 174 -4.47 30.90 -5.58
CA GLY A 174 -5.01 31.97 -4.74
C GLY A 174 -4.13 32.31 -3.53
N GLU A 175 -4.37 33.46 -2.89
CA GLU A 175 -3.54 33.96 -1.79
C GLU A 175 -3.61 33.11 -0.52
N ASP A 176 -4.75 32.44 -0.29
CA ASP A 176 -4.95 31.61 0.89
C ASP A 176 -4.33 30.19 0.76
N ALA A 177 -3.71 29.85 -0.39
CA ALA A 177 -3.08 28.54 -0.60
C ALA A 177 -1.60 28.58 -0.24
N PRO A 178 -0.99 27.43 0.13
CA PRO A 178 0.46 27.31 0.17
C PRO A 178 1.08 27.72 -1.17
N ASN A 179 2.24 28.36 -1.12
CA ASN A 179 2.99 28.79 -2.30
C ASN A 179 4.03 27.74 -2.76
N GLU A 180 4.01 26.53 -2.18
CA GLU A 180 4.90 25.42 -2.51
C GLU A 180 4.27 24.05 -2.17
N GLY A 181 4.93 22.99 -2.61
CA GLY A 181 4.60 21.59 -2.28
C GLY A 181 3.61 20.91 -3.23
N PHE A 182 3.04 21.61 -4.21
CA PHE A 182 2.07 21.00 -5.14
C PHE A 182 2.70 20.05 -6.17
N MET A 183 4.02 20.09 -6.38
CA MET A 183 4.76 19.19 -7.28
C MET A 183 5.17 17.87 -6.62
N GLN A 184 4.72 17.60 -5.39
CA GLN A 184 5.03 16.35 -4.70
C GLN A 184 4.48 15.12 -5.44
N CYS A 185 3.18 15.12 -5.78
CA CYS A 185 2.50 14.01 -6.46
C CYS A 185 1.38 14.44 -7.43
N PRO A 186 1.53 15.50 -8.24
CA PRO A 186 0.44 15.98 -9.10
C PRO A 186 0.05 14.98 -10.20
N THR A 187 -1.21 15.00 -10.64
CA THR A 187 -1.72 14.15 -11.74
C THR A 187 -1.40 14.72 -13.13
N LEU A 188 -0.16 15.16 -13.31
CA LEU A 188 0.34 15.85 -14.52
C LEU A 188 0.13 15.05 -15.81
N VAL A 189 0.13 13.71 -15.76
CA VAL A 189 -0.18 12.84 -16.92
C VAL A 189 -1.58 13.07 -17.51
N ARG A 190 -2.47 13.76 -16.77
CA ARG A 190 -3.81 14.14 -17.21
C ARG A 190 -3.85 15.49 -17.92
N LEU A 191 -2.82 16.33 -17.78
CA LEU A 191 -2.78 17.64 -18.42
C LEU A 191 -2.61 17.49 -19.95
N PRO A 192 -3.31 18.31 -20.74
CA PRO A 192 -3.02 18.47 -22.16
C PRO A 192 -1.58 18.94 -22.39
N PRO A 193 -0.91 18.53 -23.49
CA PRO A 193 0.39 19.05 -23.84
C PRO A 193 0.39 20.58 -23.98
N GLY A 194 1.49 21.24 -23.63
CA GLY A 194 1.64 22.69 -23.67
C GLY A 194 1.10 23.46 -22.46
N LEU A 195 0.41 22.79 -21.53
CA LEU A 195 0.14 23.33 -20.19
C LEU A 195 1.25 22.91 -19.23
N ARG A 196 1.72 23.86 -18.41
CA ARG A 196 2.73 23.63 -17.38
C ARG A 196 2.16 23.94 -16.01
N PHE A 197 2.35 23.03 -15.07
CA PHE A 197 2.00 23.24 -13.68
C PHE A 197 3.26 23.47 -12.83
N THR A 198 3.17 24.34 -11.83
CA THR A 198 4.30 24.70 -10.97
C THR A 198 4.00 24.45 -9.49
N ASP A 199 5.07 24.40 -8.69
CA ASP A 199 4.99 24.01 -7.27
C ASP A 199 4.19 24.98 -6.39
N ASP A 200 4.02 26.22 -6.86
CA ASP A 200 3.16 27.24 -6.27
C ASP A 200 1.67 27.08 -6.59
N GLY A 201 1.30 26.01 -7.30
CA GLY A 201 -0.08 25.74 -7.70
C GLY A 201 -0.53 26.54 -8.93
N SER A 202 0.37 27.18 -9.67
CA SER A 202 0.02 27.85 -10.92
C SER A 202 -0.08 26.87 -12.09
N LEU A 203 -1.08 27.06 -12.97
CA LEU A 203 -1.24 26.35 -14.23
C LEU A 203 -1.22 27.37 -15.38
N VAL A 204 -0.23 27.27 -16.27
CA VAL A 204 -0.03 28.24 -17.36
C VAL A 204 0.36 27.55 -18.66
N GLY A 205 -0.12 28.06 -19.79
CA GLY A 205 0.30 27.60 -21.11
C GLY A 205 -0.81 27.64 -22.14
N ALA A 206 -0.53 27.16 -23.33
CA ALA A 206 -1.52 27.01 -24.39
C ALA A 206 -1.79 25.52 -24.63
N VAL A 207 -3.07 25.13 -24.66
CA VAL A 207 -3.48 23.75 -24.91
C VAL A 207 -3.03 23.35 -26.32
N ARG A 208 -2.29 22.25 -26.45
CA ARG A 208 -1.86 21.69 -27.73
C ARG A 208 -2.62 20.40 -28.05
N PHE A 209 -2.51 19.98 -29.30
CA PHE A 209 -3.06 18.71 -29.77
C PHE A 209 -2.52 17.53 -28.93
N ASP A 210 -3.44 16.73 -28.40
CA ASP A 210 -3.16 15.52 -27.62
C ASP A 210 -3.55 14.27 -28.43
N PRO A 211 -2.58 13.51 -28.95
CA PRO A 211 -2.87 12.33 -29.77
C PRO A 211 -3.45 11.14 -28.98
N HIS A 212 -3.48 11.22 -27.65
CA HIS A 212 -4.06 10.18 -26.78
C HIS A 212 -5.54 10.42 -26.45
N ARG A 213 -6.14 11.51 -26.93
CA ARG A 213 -7.51 11.91 -26.59
C ARG A 213 -8.35 12.14 -27.85
N GLY A 214 -9.67 12.02 -27.70
CA GLY A 214 -10.61 12.31 -28.78
C GLY A 214 -10.72 13.80 -29.10
N PRO A 215 -11.58 14.18 -30.07
CA PRO A 215 -11.77 15.58 -30.50
C PRO A 215 -12.26 16.53 -29.39
N THR A 216 -13.01 15.98 -28.43
CA THR A 216 -13.46 16.66 -27.21
C THR A 216 -13.21 15.75 -26.01
N TYR A 217 -12.66 16.29 -24.93
CA TYR A 217 -12.40 15.52 -23.71
C TYR A 217 -12.37 16.41 -22.46
N GLY A 218 -12.69 15.80 -21.32
CA GLY A 218 -12.55 16.44 -20.00
C GLY A 218 -11.16 16.21 -19.41
N VAL A 219 -10.68 17.17 -18.63
CA VAL A 219 -9.46 17.09 -17.83
C VAL A 219 -9.83 17.28 -16.37
N GLU A 220 -9.47 16.29 -15.55
CA GLU A 220 -9.61 16.34 -14.08
C GLU A 220 -8.22 16.26 -13.44
N PHE A 221 -7.59 17.42 -13.27
CA PHE A 221 -6.25 17.54 -12.70
C PHE A 221 -6.32 17.75 -11.19
N VAL A 222 -5.40 17.12 -10.48
CA VAL A 222 -5.30 17.16 -9.02
C VAL A 222 -3.85 17.35 -8.62
N ALA A 223 -3.62 18.29 -7.71
CA ALA A 223 -2.35 18.44 -7.01
C ALA A 223 -2.60 18.56 -5.50
N VAL A 224 -1.68 18.05 -4.69
CA VAL A 224 -1.77 18.11 -3.23
C VAL A 224 -0.51 18.74 -2.70
N SER A 225 -0.66 19.80 -1.92
CA SER A 225 0.41 20.35 -1.09
C SER A 225 0.22 19.85 0.34
N THR A 226 1.29 19.30 0.91
CA THR A 226 1.36 18.99 2.33
C THR A 226 2.16 20.04 3.10
N ALA A 227 2.45 21.22 2.54
CA ALA A 227 3.33 22.19 3.18
C ALA A 227 2.77 22.72 4.52
N ALA A 228 1.45 22.87 4.62
CA ALA A 228 0.74 23.37 5.80
C ALA A 228 0.06 22.25 6.61
N TRP A 229 0.59 21.02 6.56
CA TRP A 229 -0.04 19.85 7.17
C TRP A 229 -0.22 19.95 8.69
N ASP A 230 0.65 20.69 9.36
CA ASP A 230 0.70 20.89 10.81
C ASP A 230 -0.18 22.06 11.28
N ASP A 231 -0.64 22.90 10.36
CA ASP A 231 -1.65 23.90 10.63
C ASP A 231 -3.04 23.22 10.72
N PRO A 232 -3.68 23.19 11.91
CA PRO A 232 -4.98 22.54 12.08
C PRO A 232 -6.13 23.22 11.31
N GLU A 233 -5.97 24.49 10.92
CA GLU A 233 -6.95 25.21 10.12
C GLU A 233 -6.79 24.97 8.63
N VAL A 234 -5.58 24.64 8.17
CA VAL A 234 -5.30 24.40 6.75
C VAL A 234 -5.18 22.91 6.45
N GLY A 235 -4.26 22.22 7.12
CA GLY A 235 -3.92 20.82 6.84
C GLY A 235 -3.35 20.61 5.43
N LEU A 236 -3.70 19.49 4.81
CA LEU A 236 -3.33 19.21 3.42
C LEU A 236 -4.21 20.03 2.49
N VAL A 237 -3.61 20.67 1.49
CA VAL A 237 -4.35 21.42 0.47
C VAL A 237 -4.44 20.61 -0.80
N ARG A 238 -5.66 20.21 -1.17
CA ARG A 238 -5.97 19.52 -2.42
C ARG A 238 -6.54 20.52 -3.42
N LEU A 239 -5.79 20.80 -4.48
CA LEU A 239 -6.20 21.61 -5.62
C LEU A 239 -6.77 20.70 -6.71
N GLU A 240 -8.02 20.93 -7.10
CA GLU A 240 -8.74 20.21 -8.15
C GLU A 240 -9.05 21.20 -9.28
N LEU A 241 -8.46 20.99 -10.46
CA LEU A 241 -8.69 21.81 -11.65
C LEU A 241 -9.47 20.99 -12.67
N ARG A 242 -10.59 21.54 -13.14
CA ARG A 242 -11.40 20.95 -14.20
C ARG A 242 -11.39 21.85 -15.43
N LEU A 243 -11.21 21.27 -16.60
CA LEU A 243 -11.44 21.95 -17.88
C LEU A 243 -11.97 20.98 -18.93
N ALA A 244 -12.77 21.48 -19.87
CA ALA A 244 -13.14 20.77 -21.08
C ALA A 244 -12.28 21.25 -22.24
N VAL A 245 -11.72 20.33 -23.02
CA VAL A 245 -10.94 20.65 -24.22
C VAL A 245 -11.77 20.34 -25.46
N GLU A 246 -11.84 21.31 -26.37
CA GLU A 246 -12.51 21.18 -27.68
C GLU A 246 -11.54 21.41 -28.84
N GLY A 247 -11.87 20.87 -30.02
CA GLY A 247 -11.11 21.09 -31.24
C GLY A 247 -9.77 20.35 -31.25
N ASN A 248 -9.68 19.21 -30.58
CA ASN A 248 -8.50 18.35 -30.56
C ASN A 248 -8.40 17.49 -31.83
N GLU A 249 -8.40 18.17 -32.97
CA GLU A 249 -8.20 17.55 -34.28
C GLU A 249 -6.71 17.47 -34.59
N ALA A 250 -6.29 16.38 -35.23
CA ALA A 250 -4.90 16.21 -35.62
C ALA A 250 -4.52 17.30 -36.62
N PRO A 251 -3.45 18.08 -36.38
CA PRO A 251 -2.98 19.05 -37.36
C PRO A 251 -2.44 18.29 -38.58
N ASP A 252 -2.49 18.90 -39.77
CA ASP A 252 -2.02 18.30 -41.03
C ASP A 252 -0.56 17.81 -40.98
N THR A 253 0.24 18.37 -40.06
CA THR A 253 1.64 17.99 -39.83
C THR A 253 1.82 16.74 -38.97
N PHE A 254 0.76 16.22 -38.36
CA PHE A 254 0.81 15.07 -37.46
C PHE A 254 0.44 13.78 -38.20
N ASP A 255 1.36 12.82 -38.21
CA ASP A 255 1.14 11.50 -38.81
C ASP A 255 0.42 10.58 -37.84
N VAL A 256 -0.92 10.53 -37.96
CA VAL A 256 -1.80 9.70 -37.13
C VAL A 256 -1.49 8.21 -37.27
N ASP A 257 -1.18 7.76 -38.50
CA ASP A 257 -0.90 6.35 -38.77
C ASP A 257 0.43 5.92 -38.16
N ALA A 258 1.48 6.75 -38.29
CA ALA A 258 2.77 6.48 -37.65
C ALA A 258 2.67 6.46 -36.13
N PHE A 259 1.88 7.37 -35.53
CA PHE A 259 1.62 7.36 -34.09
C PHE A 259 0.88 6.09 -33.67
N ALA A 260 -0.20 5.70 -34.36
CA ALA A 260 -0.96 4.49 -34.06
C ALA A 260 -0.08 3.23 -34.16
N GLN A 261 0.76 3.13 -35.19
CA GLN A 261 1.73 2.05 -35.34
C GLN A 261 2.78 2.05 -34.21
N ALA A 262 3.24 3.23 -33.77
CA ALA A 262 4.17 3.33 -32.65
C ALA A 262 3.53 2.84 -31.34
N GLN A 263 2.28 3.22 -31.06
CA GLN A 263 1.54 2.72 -29.90
C GLN A 263 1.32 1.20 -29.97
N GLN A 264 0.98 0.66 -31.15
CA GLN A 264 0.81 -0.79 -31.34
C GLN A 264 2.13 -1.56 -31.12
N ARG A 265 3.26 -1.05 -31.62
CA ARG A 265 4.58 -1.64 -31.39
C ARG A 265 4.97 -1.60 -29.91
N ALA A 266 4.67 -0.50 -29.22
CA ALA A 266 4.90 -0.38 -27.78
C ALA A 266 4.04 -1.39 -27.00
N ARG A 267 2.74 -1.50 -27.32
CA ARG A 267 1.85 -2.50 -26.70
C ARG A 267 2.37 -3.93 -26.87
N ALA A 268 2.72 -4.31 -28.10
CA ALA A 268 3.26 -5.64 -28.37
C ALA A 268 4.59 -5.91 -27.65
N ALA A 269 5.41 -4.87 -27.42
CA ALA A 269 6.63 -5.01 -26.62
C ALA A 269 6.31 -5.22 -25.13
N ALA A 270 5.34 -4.48 -24.61
CA ALA A 270 4.91 -4.63 -23.22
C ALA A 270 4.26 -6.00 -22.97
N ASP A 271 3.43 -6.50 -23.90
CA ASP A 271 2.86 -7.86 -23.84
C ASP A 271 3.96 -8.93 -23.74
N ARG A 272 4.99 -8.86 -24.60
CA ARG A 272 6.14 -9.79 -24.55
C ARG A 272 6.86 -9.76 -23.21
N SER A 273 7.00 -8.58 -22.60
CA SER A 273 7.58 -8.47 -21.26
C SER A 273 6.75 -9.20 -20.21
N LEU A 274 5.42 -9.11 -20.27
CA LEU A 274 4.54 -9.84 -19.35
C LEU A 274 4.59 -11.35 -19.55
N ASP A 275 4.61 -11.80 -20.80
CA ASP A 275 4.76 -13.23 -21.12
C ASP A 275 6.06 -13.78 -20.54
N ALA A 276 7.18 -13.05 -20.71
CA ALA A 276 8.48 -13.43 -20.17
C ALA A 276 8.51 -13.43 -18.63
N LEU A 277 7.87 -12.44 -17.99
CA LEU A 277 7.73 -12.39 -16.53
C LEU A 277 6.89 -13.55 -15.99
N SER A 278 5.81 -13.89 -16.69
CA SER A 278 4.90 -14.97 -16.31
C SER A 278 5.58 -16.34 -16.46
N ASP A 279 6.25 -16.59 -17.59
CA ASP A 279 7.04 -17.83 -17.79
C ASP A 279 8.13 -17.98 -16.73
N THR A 280 8.84 -16.90 -16.40
CA THR A 280 9.88 -16.91 -15.36
C THR A 280 9.29 -17.30 -14.00
N TRP A 281 8.13 -16.75 -13.66
CA TRP A 281 7.41 -17.07 -12.42
C TRP A 281 6.92 -18.53 -12.40
N GLU A 282 6.30 -19.01 -13.47
CA GLU A 282 5.81 -20.40 -13.58
C GLU A 282 6.95 -21.43 -13.54
N ARG A 283 8.12 -21.09 -14.08
CA ARG A 283 9.33 -21.94 -13.98
C ARG A 283 9.83 -22.01 -12.54
N TRP A 284 9.75 -20.91 -11.79
CA TRP A 284 10.07 -20.91 -10.37
C TRP A 284 9.06 -21.72 -9.55
N GLU A 285 7.75 -21.56 -9.77
CA GLU A 285 6.71 -22.31 -9.06
C GLU A 285 6.85 -23.83 -9.27
N ARG A 286 7.31 -24.26 -10.45
CA ARG A 286 7.60 -25.67 -10.77
C ARG A 286 8.97 -26.15 -10.29
N GLY A 287 9.76 -25.31 -9.60
CA GLY A 287 11.09 -25.64 -9.11
C GLY A 287 12.18 -25.74 -10.18
N ALA A 288 11.92 -25.26 -11.40
CA ALA A 288 12.89 -25.25 -12.50
C ALA A 288 13.90 -24.08 -12.43
N LEU A 289 13.62 -23.08 -11.59
CA LEU A 289 14.51 -21.97 -11.30
C LEU A 289 14.64 -21.78 -9.78
N GLY A 290 15.85 -21.46 -9.31
CA GLY A 290 16.07 -21.01 -7.94
C GLY A 290 15.75 -19.52 -7.76
N ASN A 291 15.50 -19.10 -6.52
CA ASN A 291 15.11 -17.71 -6.20
C ASN A 291 16.03 -16.65 -6.83
N ARG A 292 17.35 -16.89 -6.82
CA ARG A 292 18.33 -15.94 -7.37
C ARG A 292 18.13 -15.72 -8.87
N ASP A 293 18.10 -16.80 -9.64
CA ASP A 293 17.98 -16.75 -11.11
C ASP A 293 16.63 -16.18 -11.54
N THR A 294 15.57 -16.48 -10.78
CA THR A 294 14.25 -15.89 -10.96
C THR A 294 14.30 -14.37 -10.76
N CYS A 295 14.87 -13.89 -9.65
CA CYS A 295 15.00 -12.46 -9.39
C CYS A 295 15.86 -11.74 -10.44
N GLU A 296 16.97 -12.34 -10.88
CA GLU A 296 17.83 -11.77 -11.91
C GLU A 296 17.09 -11.61 -13.25
N GLN A 297 16.39 -12.66 -13.71
CA GLN A 297 15.60 -12.64 -14.94
C GLN A 297 14.44 -11.64 -14.85
N MET A 298 13.65 -11.68 -13.78
CA MET A 298 12.50 -10.78 -13.60
C MET A 298 12.94 -9.32 -13.49
N CYS A 299 13.98 -9.00 -12.72
CA CYS A 299 14.48 -7.63 -12.63
C CYS A 299 14.96 -7.09 -13.97
N ALA A 300 15.63 -7.91 -14.78
CA ALA A 300 16.07 -7.51 -16.11
C ALA A 300 14.89 -7.16 -17.02
N GLU A 301 13.84 -7.99 -17.01
CA GLU A 301 12.65 -7.77 -17.82
C GLU A 301 11.80 -6.59 -17.32
N LEU A 302 11.64 -6.43 -16.00
CA LEU A 302 11.01 -5.25 -15.40
C LEU A 302 11.73 -3.96 -15.76
N GLY A 303 13.07 -3.99 -15.85
CA GLY A 303 13.87 -2.87 -16.32
C GLY A 303 13.57 -2.50 -17.78
N GLN A 304 13.39 -3.49 -18.66
CA GLN A 304 13.01 -3.27 -20.06
C GLN A 304 11.61 -2.69 -20.18
N LEU A 305 10.63 -3.26 -19.45
CA LEU A 305 9.26 -2.75 -19.41
C LEU A 305 9.25 -1.31 -18.91
N ARG A 306 9.95 -0.99 -17.81
CA ARG A 306 10.07 0.40 -17.33
C ARG A 306 10.62 1.33 -18.41
N ALA A 307 11.74 0.98 -19.05
CA ALA A 307 12.34 1.81 -20.10
C ALA A 307 11.41 2.02 -21.32
N LEU A 308 10.51 1.06 -21.59
CA LEU A 308 9.45 1.24 -22.57
C LEU A 308 8.41 2.26 -22.10
N LEU A 309 7.95 2.17 -20.85
CA LEU A 309 6.96 3.09 -20.28
C LEU A 309 7.52 4.50 -20.08
N GLU A 310 8.81 4.64 -19.81
CA GLU A 310 9.50 5.92 -19.81
C GLU A 310 9.43 6.62 -21.18
N ARG A 311 9.40 5.87 -22.28
CA ARG A 311 9.23 6.43 -23.65
C ARG A 311 7.76 6.59 -24.05
N HIS A 312 6.87 5.85 -23.42
CA HIS A 312 5.43 5.84 -23.72
C HIS A 312 4.60 5.94 -22.42
N PRO A 313 4.72 7.03 -21.66
CA PRO A 313 4.17 7.11 -20.29
C PRO A 313 2.65 6.98 -20.24
N ARG A 314 1.95 7.37 -21.31
CA ARG A 314 0.49 7.31 -21.44
C ARG A 314 -0.03 6.09 -22.20
N LEU A 315 0.82 5.08 -22.46
CA LEU A 315 0.42 3.85 -23.14
C LEU A 315 -0.76 3.21 -22.40
N ASP A 316 -1.86 3.00 -23.12
CA ASP A 316 -3.09 2.38 -22.62
C ASP A 316 -3.56 2.97 -21.28
N GLY A 317 -3.55 4.31 -21.17
CA GLY A 317 -4.06 5.01 -19.99
C GLY A 317 -3.27 4.73 -18.70
N GLY A 318 -2.03 4.24 -18.82
CA GLY A 318 -1.18 3.93 -17.67
C GLY A 318 -1.37 2.51 -17.11
N ARG A 319 -2.17 1.65 -17.76
CA ARG A 319 -2.36 0.24 -17.37
C ARG A 319 -1.05 -0.49 -17.12
N TRP A 320 -0.06 -0.23 -17.96
CA TRP A 320 1.24 -0.89 -17.90
C TRP A 320 2.08 -0.48 -16.68
N TRP A 321 1.89 0.72 -16.12
CA TRP A 321 2.50 1.10 -14.84
C TRP A 321 1.93 0.28 -13.68
N GLY A 322 0.62 0.02 -13.71
CA GLY A 322 -0.04 -0.86 -12.76
C GLY A 322 0.52 -2.29 -12.81
N LEU A 323 0.71 -2.84 -14.01
CA LEU A 323 1.30 -4.16 -14.20
C LEU A 323 2.78 -4.20 -13.82
N LEU A 324 3.56 -3.18 -14.17
CA LEU A 324 4.96 -3.05 -13.76
C LEU A 324 5.09 -3.12 -12.23
N GLY A 325 4.29 -2.35 -11.50
CA GLY A 325 4.28 -2.38 -10.04
C GLY A 325 3.79 -3.71 -9.46
N GLY A 326 2.76 -4.32 -10.07
CA GLY A 326 2.25 -5.64 -9.68
C GLY A 326 3.31 -6.75 -9.80
N PHE A 327 4.07 -6.82 -10.88
CA PHE A 327 5.12 -7.84 -11.04
C PHE A 327 6.35 -7.60 -10.15
N HIS A 328 6.66 -6.37 -9.75
CA HIS A 328 7.69 -6.14 -8.72
C HIS A 328 7.33 -6.80 -7.38
N MET A 329 6.04 -7.02 -7.09
CA MET A 329 5.61 -7.74 -5.89
C MET A 329 6.04 -9.21 -5.91
N ASN A 330 6.10 -9.84 -7.09
CA ASN A 330 6.60 -11.21 -7.22
C ASN A 330 8.09 -11.30 -6.88
N VAL A 331 8.88 -10.33 -7.32
CA VAL A 331 10.29 -10.20 -6.94
C VAL A 331 10.42 -9.97 -5.42
N HIS A 332 9.56 -9.12 -4.86
CA HIS A 332 9.54 -8.85 -3.42
C HIS A 332 9.21 -10.10 -2.58
N LYS A 333 8.29 -10.97 -3.05
CA LYS A 333 7.98 -12.26 -2.39
C LYS A 333 9.21 -13.16 -2.25
N LEU A 334 10.21 -13.01 -3.12
CA LEU A 334 11.48 -13.74 -3.08
C LEU A 334 12.55 -13.04 -2.21
N LEU A 335 12.13 -12.17 -1.30
CA LEU A 335 12.95 -11.44 -0.32
C LEU A 335 13.93 -10.42 -0.95
N GLU A 336 13.64 -9.97 -2.17
CA GLU A 336 14.28 -8.79 -2.73
C GLU A 336 13.63 -7.52 -2.18
N ASN A 337 14.44 -6.48 -2.02
CA ASN A 337 13.97 -5.19 -1.54
C ASN A 337 13.43 -4.35 -2.71
N THR A 338 12.23 -4.69 -3.18
CA THR A 338 11.56 -4.01 -4.31
C THR A 338 10.18 -3.46 -3.97
N LEU A 339 9.78 -3.42 -2.68
CA LEU A 339 8.47 -2.93 -2.27
C LEU A 339 8.25 -1.45 -2.64
N PHE A 340 9.30 -0.64 -2.54
CA PHE A 340 9.26 0.76 -2.94
C PHE A 340 8.93 0.93 -4.42
N GLU A 341 9.57 0.15 -5.30
CA GLU A 341 9.29 0.14 -6.73
C GLU A 341 7.84 -0.27 -7.01
N CYS A 342 7.31 -1.27 -6.29
CA CYS A 342 5.90 -1.65 -6.38
C CYS A 342 4.99 -0.45 -6.11
N GLU A 343 5.17 0.18 -4.95
CA GLU A 343 4.35 1.29 -4.48
C GLU A 343 4.52 2.54 -5.35
N LEU A 344 5.74 2.82 -5.80
CA LEU A 344 6.05 3.96 -6.66
C LEU A 344 5.31 3.85 -8.00
N TYR A 345 5.38 2.70 -8.66
CA TYR A 345 4.73 2.51 -9.97
C TYR A 345 3.21 2.35 -9.86
N LEU A 346 2.71 1.65 -8.84
CA LEU A 346 1.27 1.56 -8.57
C LEU A 346 0.70 2.94 -8.19
N GLY A 347 1.42 3.72 -7.39
CA GLY A 347 1.07 5.09 -7.06
C GLY A 347 1.02 5.98 -8.31
N HIS A 348 2.00 5.84 -9.20
CA HIS A 348 1.97 6.55 -10.48
C HIS A 348 0.77 6.13 -11.34
N ALA A 349 0.38 4.84 -11.36
CA ALA A 349 -0.80 4.37 -12.07
C ALA A 349 -2.12 5.02 -11.57
N LEU A 350 -2.24 5.31 -10.26
CA LEU A 350 -3.39 6.06 -9.71
C LEU A 350 -3.54 7.47 -10.31
N THR A 351 -2.46 8.04 -10.86
CA THR A 351 -2.47 9.40 -11.41
C THR A 351 -3.12 9.52 -12.78
N PHE A 352 -3.45 8.43 -13.47
CA PHE A 352 -3.99 8.49 -14.84
C PHE A 352 -5.50 8.80 -14.93
N GLY A 353 -6.25 8.52 -13.87
CA GLY A 353 -7.70 8.80 -13.81
C GLY A 353 -8.56 7.79 -14.56
N ASP A 354 -7.97 6.71 -15.08
CA ASP A 354 -8.72 5.59 -15.66
C ASP A 354 -9.25 4.67 -14.53
N PRO A 355 -10.57 4.38 -14.47
CA PRO A 355 -11.15 3.55 -13.42
C PRO A 355 -10.63 2.11 -13.39
N GLU A 356 -10.36 1.49 -14.56
CA GLU A 356 -9.87 0.12 -14.63
C GLU A 356 -8.40 0.05 -14.19
N VAL A 357 -7.58 1.01 -14.61
CA VAL A 357 -6.18 1.13 -14.16
C VAL A 357 -6.11 1.37 -12.66
N ARG A 358 -7.00 2.21 -12.12
CA ARG A 358 -7.08 2.42 -10.68
C ARG A 358 -7.51 1.16 -9.93
N ALA A 359 -8.54 0.45 -10.40
CA ALA A 359 -8.98 -0.80 -9.77
C ALA A 359 -7.84 -1.84 -9.75
N LEU A 360 -7.10 -1.96 -10.85
CA LEU A 360 -5.89 -2.80 -10.94
C LEU A 360 -4.82 -2.36 -9.93
N ALA A 361 -4.55 -1.06 -9.83
CA ALA A 361 -3.54 -0.53 -8.93
C ALA A 361 -3.92 -0.77 -7.45
N GLU A 362 -5.15 -0.44 -7.05
CA GLU A 362 -5.64 -0.64 -5.69
C GLU A 362 -5.61 -2.12 -5.30
N ALA A 363 -6.05 -3.03 -6.17
CA ALA A 363 -6.00 -4.47 -5.92
C ALA A 363 -4.57 -4.96 -5.56
N ASN A 364 -3.55 -4.42 -6.22
CA ASN A 364 -2.15 -4.72 -5.89
C ASN A 364 -1.66 -3.98 -4.64
N LEU A 365 -2.12 -2.73 -4.43
CA LEU A 365 -1.76 -1.92 -3.27
C LEU A 365 -2.30 -2.48 -1.96
N ALA A 366 -3.41 -3.23 -1.97
CA ALA A 366 -3.88 -4.00 -0.83
C ALA A 366 -2.76 -4.92 -0.30
N GLY A 367 -2.17 -5.72 -1.19
CA GLY A 367 -1.05 -6.60 -0.87
C GLY A 367 0.21 -5.82 -0.47
N CYS A 368 0.53 -4.73 -1.17
CA CYS A 368 1.68 -3.87 -0.83
C CYS A 368 1.55 -3.30 0.58
N TYR A 369 0.36 -2.80 0.95
CA TYR A 369 0.12 -2.22 2.26
C TYR A 369 0.33 -3.24 3.39
N GLN A 370 -0.18 -4.47 3.22
CA GLN A 370 0.08 -5.56 4.17
C GLN A 370 1.58 -5.91 4.27
N LYS A 371 2.30 -5.91 3.14
CA LYS A 371 3.76 -6.12 3.15
C LYS A 371 4.53 -4.98 3.81
N ARG A 372 4.08 -3.73 3.63
CA ARG A 372 4.66 -2.58 4.33
C ARG A 372 4.50 -2.70 5.84
N LEU A 373 3.32 -3.12 6.32
CA LEU A 373 3.09 -3.37 7.75
C LEU A 373 4.02 -4.45 8.29
N LEU A 374 4.25 -5.52 7.53
CA LEU A 374 5.21 -6.57 7.88
C LEU A 374 6.65 -6.08 7.96
N GLU A 375 7.12 -5.36 6.93
CA GLU A 375 8.47 -4.81 6.92
C GLU A 375 8.66 -3.90 8.12
N ALA A 376 7.70 -3.00 8.36
CA ALA A 376 7.78 -2.08 9.48
C ALA A 376 7.76 -2.82 10.84
N ALA A 377 6.94 -3.85 11.01
CA ALA A 377 6.98 -4.71 12.20
C ALA A 377 8.37 -5.32 12.41
N ARG A 378 8.98 -5.81 11.32
CA ARG A 378 10.31 -6.40 11.34
C ARG A 378 11.41 -5.40 11.73
N PHE A 379 11.39 -4.18 11.18
CA PHE A 379 12.39 -3.16 11.51
C PHE A 379 12.23 -2.67 12.96
N VAL A 380 10.99 -2.42 13.40
CA VAL A 380 10.72 -2.06 14.79
C VAL A 380 11.13 -3.19 15.75
N TRP A 381 10.96 -4.45 15.35
CA TRP A 381 11.45 -5.59 16.10
C TRP A 381 12.97 -5.59 16.21
N MET A 382 13.70 -5.43 15.10
CA MET A 382 15.17 -5.35 15.10
C MET A 382 15.66 -4.20 16.00
N ASP A 383 15.04 -3.02 15.93
CA ASP A 383 15.36 -1.90 16.82
C ASP A 383 15.16 -2.26 18.30
N GLY A 384 14.06 -2.95 18.62
CA GLY A 384 13.78 -3.42 19.98
C GLY A 384 14.82 -4.43 20.47
N VAL A 385 15.27 -5.34 19.58
CA VAL A 385 16.33 -6.32 19.86
C VAL A 385 17.68 -5.62 20.05
N GLU A 386 18.01 -4.60 19.27
CA GLU A 386 19.21 -3.79 19.50
C GLU A 386 19.16 -3.05 20.84
N GLN A 387 17.99 -2.52 21.22
CA GLN A 387 17.79 -1.91 22.54
C GLN A 387 18.01 -2.93 23.67
N MET A 388 17.58 -4.19 23.51
CA MET A 388 17.88 -5.28 24.46
C MET A 388 19.39 -5.49 24.60
N LEU A 389 20.14 -5.50 23.48
CA LEU A 389 21.60 -5.62 23.50
C LEU A 389 22.31 -4.44 24.19
N ARG A 390 21.71 -3.24 24.17
CA ARG A 390 22.17 -2.06 24.89
C ARG A 390 21.74 -2.05 26.37
N GLY A 391 20.97 -3.04 26.82
CA GLY A 391 20.42 -3.12 28.18
C GLY A 391 19.23 -2.19 28.44
N GLU A 392 18.62 -1.63 27.39
CA GLU A 392 17.50 -0.68 27.44
C GLU A 392 16.13 -1.39 27.52
N TRP A 393 15.99 -2.35 28.45
CA TRP A 393 14.89 -3.31 28.47
C TRP A 393 13.47 -2.71 28.49
N ALA A 394 13.26 -1.62 29.22
CA ALA A 394 11.96 -0.95 29.28
C ALA A 394 11.59 -0.28 27.94
N ALA A 395 12.57 0.33 27.27
CA ALA A 395 12.38 0.91 25.95
C ALA A 395 12.15 -0.19 24.90
N ALA A 396 12.95 -1.26 24.97
CA ALA A 396 12.79 -2.44 24.14
C ALA A 396 11.39 -3.03 24.25
N ALA A 397 10.89 -3.29 25.47
CA ALA A 397 9.54 -3.84 25.66
C ALA A 397 8.45 -2.98 25.00
N ARG A 398 8.54 -1.64 25.12
CA ARG A 398 7.59 -0.74 24.44
C ARG A 398 7.75 -0.79 22.91
N ARG A 399 8.99 -0.83 22.41
CA ARG A 399 9.28 -0.92 20.98
C ARG A 399 8.77 -2.23 20.39
N LEU A 400 8.96 -3.35 21.09
CA LEU A 400 8.51 -4.68 20.69
C LEU A 400 6.99 -4.81 20.73
N SER A 401 6.34 -4.22 21.73
CA SER A 401 4.88 -4.11 21.77
C SER A 401 4.34 -3.32 20.56
N LEU A 402 5.03 -2.24 20.18
CA LEU A 402 4.71 -1.49 18.97
C LEU A 402 4.91 -2.32 17.70
N ALA A 403 5.97 -3.14 17.59
CA ALA A 403 6.15 -4.08 16.48
C ALA A 403 5.04 -5.13 16.45
N ALA A 404 4.67 -5.64 17.62
CA ALA A 404 3.65 -6.67 17.76
C ALA A 404 2.25 -6.16 17.45
N ALA A 405 1.97 -4.87 17.59
CA ALA A 405 0.67 -4.27 17.25
C ALA A 405 0.38 -4.23 15.73
N LYS A 406 1.30 -4.72 14.91
CA LYS A 406 1.29 -4.61 13.44
C LYS A 406 0.94 -5.97 12.82
N VAL A 407 0.04 -6.69 13.49
CA VAL A 407 -0.29 -8.10 13.21
C VAL A 407 -0.95 -8.29 11.86
N ASP A 408 -1.69 -7.29 11.39
CA ASP A 408 -2.32 -7.28 10.09
C ASP A 408 -1.24 -7.32 8.99
N GLY A 409 -0.90 -8.55 8.59
CA GLY A 409 0.13 -8.84 7.60
C GLY A 409 0.96 -10.09 7.90
N TRP A 410 0.95 -10.67 9.12
CA TRP A 410 1.89 -11.73 9.52
C TRP A 410 2.11 -12.82 8.45
N GLY A 411 3.36 -12.91 7.98
CA GLY A 411 3.84 -13.77 6.92
C GLY A 411 5.29 -14.19 7.22
N TRP A 412 5.92 -14.97 6.33
CA TRP A 412 7.14 -15.75 6.60
C TRP A 412 8.31 -15.00 7.29
N ALA A 413 8.38 -13.67 7.19
CA ALA A 413 9.43 -12.85 7.79
C ALA A 413 9.30 -12.57 9.31
N VAL A 414 8.17 -12.86 9.98
CA VAL A 414 7.94 -12.52 11.41
C VAL A 414 7.02 -13.52 12.12
N ASN A 415 7.04 -14.79 11.69
CA ASN A 415 5.87 -15.64 11.76
C ASN A 415 5.71 -16.52 13.01
N PHE A 416 6.77 -16.73 13.80
CA PHE A 416 6.79 -17.79 14.81
C PHE A 416 6.59 -17.28 16.23
N GLY A 417 6.06 -16.07 16.38
CA GLY A 417 5.87 -15.42 17.68
C GLY A 417 7.13 -14.75 18.23
N ASP A 418 8.19 -14.62 17.43
CA ASP A 418 9.51 -14.11 17.84
C ASP A 418 9.46 -12.70 18.45
N ILE A 419 8.57 -11.84 17.95
CA ILE A 419 8.34 -10.51 18.51
C ILE A 419 7.81 -10.61 19.94
N TRP A 420 6.84 -11.50 20.19
CA TRP A 420 6.27 -11.69 21.52
C TRP A 420 7.27 -12.36 22.46
N LEU A 421 8.11 -13.27 21.98
CA LEU A 421 9.21 -13.85 22.76
C LEU A 421 10.23 -12.77 23.17
N SER A 422 10.60 -11.90 22.22
CA SER A 422 11.49 -10.76 22.48
C SER A 422 10.87 -9.82 23.53
N GLU A 423 9.58 -9.51 23.39
CA GLU A 423 8.87 -8.63 24.33
C GLU A 423 8.78 -9.27 25.73
N ALA A 424 8.45 -10.57 25.80
CA ALA A 424 8.40 -11.32 27.04
C ALA A 424 9.75 -11.30 27.76
N ALA A 425 10.84 -11.60 27.04
CA ALA A 425 12.19 -11.54 27.59
C ALA A 425 12.54 -10.14 28.12
N ALA A 426 12.25 -9.08 27.36
CA ALA A 426 12.50 -7.71 27.77
C ALA A 426 11.72 -7.32 29.04
N ARG A 427 10.43 -7.71 29.13
CA ARG A 427 9.61 -7.48 30.33
C ARG A 427 10.11 -8.25 31.54
N LEU A 428 10.54 -9.51 31.37
CA LEU A 428 11.07 -10.34 32.45
C LEU A 428 12.35 -9.76 33.03
N VAL A 429 13.33 -9.44 32.18
CA VAL A 429 14.61 -8.87 32.62
C VAL A 429 14.39 -7.52 33.29
N HIS A 430 13.57 -6.64 32.69
CA HIS A 430 13.27 -5.34 33.29
C HIS A 430 12.58 -5.46 34.65
N GLY A 431 11.54 -6.29 34.75
CA GLY A 431 10.77 -6.48 35.98
C GLY A 431 11.63 -7.05 37.12
N ALA A 432 12.45 -8.05 36.83
CA ALA A 432 13.35 -8.64 37.80
C ALA A 432 14.43 -7.67 38.29
N ARG A 433 14.99 -6.82 37.41
CA ARG A 433 15.98 -5.77 37.79
C ARG A 433 15.41 -4.75 38.76
N LEU A 434 14.14 -4.38 38.61
CA LEU A 434 13.49 -3.43 39.50
C LEU A 434 13.22 -4.01 40.90
N GLY A 435 13.32 -5.33 41.06
CA GLY A 435 13.11 -6.00 42.36
C GLY A 435 11.72 -5.75 42.95
N ALA A 436 10.73 -5.34 42.14
CA ALA A 436 9.43 -4.90 42.59
C ALA A 436 8.66 -6.06 43.27
N PRO A 437 8.44 -6.04 44.60
CA PRO A 437 7.78 -7.12 45.33
C PRO A 437 6.25 -7.07 45.22
N GLU A 438 5.66 -6.05 44.61
CA GLU A 438 4.20 -5.88 44.53
C GLU A 438 3.73 -5.76 43.08
N GLY A 439 2.96 -6.76 42.65
CA GLY A 439 2.26 -6.79 41.36
C GLY A 439 2.94 -7.69 40.33
N ALA A 440 2.66 -9.00 40.39
CA ALA A 440 3.01 -10.06 39.43
C ALA A 440 2.49 -9.84 37.98
N ARG A 441 2.19 -8.59 37.61
CA ARG A 441 1.65 -8.21 36.32
C ARG A 441 2.66 -8.44 35.20
N TRP A 442 3.93 -8.06 35.38
CA TRP A 442 4.94 -8.26 34.34
C TRP A 442 5.25 -9.74 34.11
N ILE A 443 5.21 -10.59 35.15
CA ILE A 443 5.33 -12.05 35.04
C ILE A 443 4.14 -12.61 34.27
N THR A 444 2.93 -12.19 34.64
CA THR A 444 1.69 -12.61 33.97
C THR A 444 1.69 -12.19 32.50
N GLU A 445 2.05 -10.95 32.20
CA GLU A 445 2.15 -10.43 30.84
C GLU A 445 3.21 -11.17 30.02
N ALA A 446 4.40 -11.41 30.58
CA ALA A 446 5.43 -12.20 29.91
C ALA A 446 4.99 -13.65 29.67
N ALA A 447 4.30 -14.29 30.63
CA ALA A 447 3.75 -15.63 30.46
C ALA A 447 2.65 -15.67 29.38
N GLN A 448 1.79 -14.65 29.30
CA GLN A 448 0.79 -14.54 28.23
C GLN A 448 1.43 -14.38 26.86
N LEU A 449 2.45 -13.52 26.74
CA LEU A 449 3.20 -13.32 25.49
C LEU A 449 3.93 -14.61 25.07
N GLN A 450 4.57 -15.30 26.01
CA GLN A 450 5.24 -16.58 25.75
C GLN A 450 4.24 -17.66 25.30
N ALA A 451 3.10 -17.80 25.98
CA ALA A 451 2.08 -18.77 25.61
C ALA A 451 1.48 -18.47 24.23
N LYS A 452 1.26 -17.18 23.93
CA LYS A 452 0.80 -16.72 22.62
C LYS A 452 1.81 -17.06 21.52
N ALA A 453 3.10 -16.89 21.79
CA ALA A 453 4.16 -17.26 20.85
C ALA A 453 4.25 -18.78 20.64
N ALA A 454 4.16 -19.57 21.71
CA ALA A 454 4.17 -21.03 21.62
C ALA A 454 3.01 -21.55 20.77
N ALA A 455 1.78 -21.11 21.05
CA ALA A 455 0.60 -21.49 20.26
C ALA A 455 0.77 -21.14 18.78
N ARG A 456 1.32 -19.96 18.48
CA ARG A 456 1.60 -19.54 17.10
C ARG A 456 2.68 -20.40 16.42
N ALA A 457 3.74 -20.75 17.14
CA ALA A 457 4.80 -21.60 16.62
C ALA A 457 4.27 -23.02 16.32
N ASP A 458 3.36 -23.53 17.16
CA ASP A 458 2.71 -24.83 16.98
C ASP A 458 1.79 -24.82 15.75
N GLU A 459 0.97 -23.78 15.58
CA GLU A 459 0.12 -23.57 14.39
C GLU A 459 0.91 -23.52 13.08
N ALA A 460 2.17 -23.07 13.13
CA ALA A 460 3.00 -22.94 11.95
C ALA A 460 3.58 -24.28 11.47
N GLU A 461 3.59 -25.32 12.32
CA GLU A 461 4.13 -26.66 12.02
C GLU A 461 5.59 -26.65 11.49
N VAL A 462 6.36 -25.61 11.81
CA VAL A 462 7.77 -25.45 11.38
C VAL A 462 8.74 -26.10 12.34
N PHE A 463 8.39 -26.15 13.62
CA PHE A 463 9.22 -26.71 14.67
C PHE A 463 8.87 -28.17 14.92
N GLY A 464 9.88 -28.96 15.29
CA GLY A 464 9.65 -30.34 15.72
C GLY A 464 8.85 -30.42 17.03
N PRO A 465 8.68 -31.63 17.60
CA PRO A 465 7.88 -31.84 18.82
C PRO A 465 8.37 -31.07 20.06
N GLY A 466 9.57 -30.49 20.02
CA GLY A 466 10.10 -29.59 21.06
C GLY A 466 9.63 -28.13 20.96
N GLY A 467 8.87 -27.77 19.91
CA GLY A 467 8.37 -26.41 19.70
C GLY A 467 9.47 -25.38 19.43
N HIS A 468 9.12 -24.10 19.52
CA HIS A 468 10.08 -23.00 19.34
C HIS A 468 11.12 -22.99 20.48
N PRO A 469 12.43 -23.11 20.21
CA PRO A 469 13.44 -23.32 21.25
C PRO A 469 13.50 -22.17 22.27
N TRP A 470 13.39 -20.93 21.82
CA TRP A 470 13.36 -19.79 22.74
C TRP A 470 12.06 -19.70 23.56
N ALA A 471 10.95 -20.21 23.04
CA ALA A 471 9.69 -20.23 23.79
C ALA A 471 9.77 -21.22 24.95
N ALA A 472 10.40 -22.38 24.74
CA ALA A 472 10.69 -23.35 25.79
C ALA A 472 11.62 -22.76 26.86
N GLU A 473 12.73 -22.14 26.47
CA GLU A 473 13.67 -21.48 27.40
C GLU A 473 12.99 -20.41 28.26
N LEU A 474 12.13 -19.56 27.66
CA LEU A 474 11.39 -18.55 28.42
C LEU A 474 10.33 -19.17 29.35
N GLY A 475 9.71 -20.27 28.95
CA GLY A 475 8.80 -21.03 29.81
C GLY A 475 9.50 -21.59 31.05
N GLU A 476 10.69 -22.19 30.87
CA GLU A 476 11.53 -22.68 31.98
C GLU A 476 12.01 -21.54 32.88
N ALA A 477 12.43 -20.41 32.29
CA ALA A 477 12.84 -19.24 33.05
C ALA A 477 11.71 -18.67 33.91
N LEU A 478 10.49 -18.62 33.37
CA LEU A 478 9.28 -18.21 34.10
C LEU A 478 8.96 -19.15 35.27
N ALA A 479 9.04 -20.47 35.06
CA ALA A 479 8.81 -21.47 36.10
C ALA A 479 9.87 -21.35 37.21
N THR A 480 11.15 -21.30 36.83
CA THR A 480 12.27 -21.17 37.77
C THR A 480 12.16 -19.89 38.62
N TYR A 481 11.76 -18.77 38.01
CA TYR A 481 11.56 -17.53 38.75
C TYR A 481 10.48 -17.66 39.82
N ARG A 482 9.34 -18.30 39.50
CA ARG A 482 8.26 -18.55 40.47
C ARG A 482 8.74 -19.42 41.62
N ASP A 483 9.48 -20.50 41.34
CA ASP A 483 10.04 -21.37 42.38
C ASP A 483 11.02 -20.61 43.31
N LEU A 484 11.83 -19.71 42.75
CA LEU A 484 12.72 -18.85 43.53
C LEU A 484 11.93 -17.86 44.41
N GLN A 485 10.83 -17.29 43.90
CA GLN A 485 9.94 -16.43 44.69
C GLN A 485 9.28 -17.21 45.84
N ASP A 486 8.75 -18.40 45.55
CA ASP A 486 8.05 -19.24 46.53
C ASP A 486 8.98 -19.76 47.63
N SER A 487 10.25 -20.03 47.29
CA SER A 487 11.29 -20.47 48.24
C SER A 487 11.99 -19.32 48.97
N GLY A 488 11.75 -18.06 48.59
CA GLY A 488 12.46 -16.90 49.11
C GLY A 488 13.94 -16.84 48.73
N ALA A 489 14.36 -17.60 47.71
CA ALA A 489 15.73 -17.64 47.23
C ALA A 489 16.08 -16.39 46.40
N GLY A 490 17.37 -16.03 46.37
CA GLY A 490 17.83 -14.88 45.60
C GLY A 490 17.72 -15.09 44.09
N THR A 491 17.30 -14.06 43.36
CA THR A 491 17.06 -14.11 41.90
C THR A 491 18.25 -13.64 41.05
N ALA A 492 19.36 -13.22 41.66
CA ALA A 492 20.50 -12.62 40.97
C ALA A 492 21.14 -13.54 39.92
N GLY A 493 21.43 -14.80 40.28
CA GLY A 493 22.02 -15.76 39.35
C GLY A 493 21.06 -16.17 38.22
N TRP A 494 19.76 -16.25 38.52
CA TRP A 494 18.73 -16.48 37.50
C TRP A 494 18.67 -15.33 36.49
N LEU A 495 18.75 -14.08 36.97
CA LEU A 495 18.69 -12.90 36.12
C LEU A 495 19.91 -12.83 35.21
N GLU A 496 21.11 -13.07 35.73
CA GLU A 496 22.35 -13.11 34.94
C GLU A 496 22.28 -14.18 33.84
N ALA A 497 21.78 -15.37 34.16
CA ALA A 497 21.59 -16.45 33.20
C ALA A 497 20.57 -16.07 32.11
N LEU A 498 19.41 -15.52 32.50
CA LEU A 498 18.37 -15.08 31.57
C LEU A 498 18.89 -13.98 30.63
N GLU A 499 19.63 -13.01 31.15
CA GLU A 499 20.24 -11.94 30.35
C GLU A 499 21.22 -12.51 29.31
N SER A 500 22.14 -13.38 29.75
CA SER A 500 23.12 -14.01 28.86
C SER A 500 22.45 -14.82 27.73
N ARG A 501 21.44 -15.64 28.07
CA ARG A 501 20.66 -16.39 27.08
C ARG A 501 19.88 -15.47 26.13
N THR A 502 19.28 -14.41 26.66
CA THR A 502 18.56 -13.43 25.86
C THR A 502 19.50 -12.72 24.88
N THR A 503 20.70 -12.34 25.30
CA THR A 503 21.72 -11.77 24.41
C THR A 503 22.10 -12.71 23.28
N TYR A 504 22.22 -14.02 23.54
CA TYR A 504 22.45 -15.03 22.51
C TYR A 504 21.32 -15.02 21.46
N TRP A 505 20.05 -15.02 21.89
CA TRP A 505 18.91 -14.97 20.97
C TRP A 505 18.84 -13.68 20.17
N CYS A 506 19.11 -12.53 20.81
CA CYS A 506 19.22 -11.25 20.11
C CYS A 506 20.26 -11.30 18.98
N ALA A 507 21.42 -11.92 19.22
CA ALA A 507 22.45 -12.09 18.19
C ALA A 507 21.99 -13.01 17.05
N GLN A 508 21.27 -14.10 17.33
CA GLN A 508 20.72 -14.98 16.29
C GLN A 508 19.69 -14.26 15.41
N ILE A 509 18.81 -13.45 16.00
CA ILE A 509 17.80 -12.67 15.30
C ILE A 509 18.46 -11.67 14.35
N LEU A 510 19.41 -10.87 14.85
CA LEU A 510 20.11 -9.87 14.03
C LEU A 510 21.05 -10.51 12.98
N GLY A 511 21.55 -11.71 13.26
CA GLY A 511 22.32 -12.51 12.31
C GLY A 511 21.46 -13.13 11.20
N GLY A 512 20.14 -13.20 11.37
CA GLY A 512 19.24 -13.90 10.45
C GLY A 512 19.51 -15.42 10.38
N ALA A 513 19.94 -16.01 11.49
CA ALA A 513 20.14 -17.44 11.60
C ALA A 513 18.78 -18.16 11.69
N SER A 514 18.63 -19.30 11.01
CA SER A 514 17.41 -20.10 11.09
C SER A 514 17.06 -20.38 12.57
N PRO A 515 15.78 -20.20 13.00
CA PRO A 515 14.56 -19.99 12.20
C PRO A 515 14.25 -18.52 11.84
N PHE A 516 15.09 -17.56 12.23
CA PHE A 516 14.86 -16.13 12.05
C PHE A 516 15.02 -15.69 10.58
N PRO A 517 14.34 -14.61 10.15
CA PRO A 517 14.40 -14.14 8.78
C PRO A 517 15.82 -13.69 8.38
N PRO A 518 16.26 -13.94 7.13
CA PRO A 518 17.59 -13.54 6.66
C PRO A 518 17.70 -12.02 6.63
N GLN A 519 18.88 -11.47 6.87
CA GLN A 519 19.11 -10.01 6.94
C GLN A 519 18.45 -9.24 5.78
N PRO A 520 17.86 -8.06 6.04
CA PRO A 520 17.26 -7.25 4.99
C PRO A 520 18.30 -6.93 3.90
N ARG A 521 17.98 -7.23 2.64
CA ARG A 521 18.85 -6.88 1.51
C ARG A 521 18.88 -5.38 1.28
N PRO A 522 19.99 -4.78 0.81
CA PRO A 522 19.98 -3.39 0.34
C PRO A 522 19.03 -3.22 -0.86
N ARG A 523 18.59 -1.99 -1.14
CA ARG A 523 17.85 -1.71 -2.39
C ARG A 523 18.78 -1.88 -3.58
N ARG A 524 18.24 -2.38 -4.70
CA ARG A 524 18.99 -2.49 -5.96
C ARG A 524 19.18 -1.13 -6.63
N GLU A 525 18.17 -0.27 -6.57
CA GLU A 525 18.22 1.09 -7.15
C GLU A 525 18.07 2.17 -6.06
N ASP A 526 18.57 3.38 -6.33
CA ASP A 526 18.41 4.52 -5.43
C ASP A 526 16.98 5.09 -5.50
N ALA A 527 16.34 5.31 -4.35
CA ALA A 527 14.95 5.79 -4.31
C ALA A 527 14.82 7.21 -4.88
N ALA A 528 15.75 8.10 -4.55
CA ALA A 528 15.69 9.47 -5.03
C ALA A 528 15.88 9.53 -6.56
N ALA A 529 16.74 8.67 -7.12
CA ALA A 529 16.88 8.50 -8.56
C ALA A 529 15.59 8.03 -9.23
N LEU A 530 14.90 7.04 -8.65
CA LEU A 530 13.63 6.54 -9.17
C LEU A 530 12.52 7.60 -9.14
N THR A 531 12.37 8.31 -8.02
CA THR A 531 11.40 9.41 -7.90
C THR A 531 11.69 10.53 -8.88
N ARG A 532 12.96 10.95 -9.00
CA ARG A 532 13.36 11.98 -9.97
C ARG A 532 13.03 11.58 -11.40
N ARG A 533 13.36 10.34 -11.80
CA ARG A 533 13.03 9.84 -13.15
C ARG A 533 11.55 9.96 -13.46
N LEU A 534 10.66 9.50 -12.57
CA LEU A 534 9.22 9.63 -12.78
C LEU A 534 8.77 11.09 -12.90
N ASN A 535 9.30 11.99 -12.07
CA ASN A 535 8.99 13.42 -12.17
C ASN A 535 9.49 14.03 -13.49
N ASP A 536 10.66 13.60 -13.97
CA ASP A 536 11.24 14.08 -15.23
C ASP A 536 10.46 13.58 -16.46
N LEU A 537 9.98 12.32 -16.45
CA LEU A 537 9.08 11.79 -17.49
C LEU A 537 7.85 12.67 -17.67
N VAL A 538 7.30 13.07 -16.55
CA VAL A 538 6.06 13.80 -16.47
C VAL A 538 6.26 15.24 -16.97
N ARG A 539 7.42 15.86 -16.69
CA ARG A 539 7.82 17.15 -17.29
C ARG A 539 8.10 17.05 -18.78
N ALA A 540 8.58 15.92 -19.27
CA ALA A 540 8.79 15.70 -20.71
C ALA A 540 7.48 15.57 -21.51
N CYS A 541 6.34 15.41 -20.82
CA CYS A 541 5.00 15.40 -21.44
C CYS A 541 4.37 16.80 -21.55
N GLU A 542 4.90 17.79 -20.82
CA GLU A 542 4.50 19.22 -20.89
C GLU A 542 5.08 19.89 -22.15
#